data_AF-A0A968TID2-F1
#
_entry.id   AF-A0A968TID2-F1
#
_cell.length_a   1.000
_cell.length_b   1.000
_cell.length_c   1.000
_cell.angle_alpha   90.00
_cell.angle_beta   90.00
_cell.angle_gamma   90.00
#
_symmetry.space_group_name_H-M   'P 1'
#
loop_
_entity.id
_entity.type
_entity.pdbx_description
1 polymer ?
#
loop_
_entity_poly.entity_id
_entity_poly.type
_entity_poly.pdbx_seq_one_letter_code
_entity_poly.pdbx_strand_id
1 'polypeptide(L)' 'NGGKAAVYLDGVFQANVELYSAKKGEQCYSLFLPATYGPHTLKVEVTGQRSGNSTDSFVTVDWFASTP' A
#
# COMPACT_ATOMS: atom_id res chain seq x y z
N ASN A 1 6.77 2.51 13.13
CA ASN A 1 7.41 1.27 12.67
C ASN A 1 6.89 0.83 11.29
N GLY A 2 6.14 1.68 10.58
CA GLY A 2 5.70 1.40 9.21
C GLY A 2 6.86 1.40 8.22
N GLY A 3 6.86 0.45 7.31
CA GLY A 3 7.78 0.37 6.18
C GLY A 3 7.15 0.87 4.90
N LYS A 4 7.74 0.46 3.77
CA LYS A 4 7.22 0.72 2.44
C LYS A 4 6.59 -0.55 1.86
N ALA A 5 5.41 -0.40 1.27
CA ALA A 5 4.74 -1.48 0.56
C ALA A 5 4.76 -1.22 -0.96
N ALA A 6 5.10 -2.23 -1.75
CA ALA A 6 4.92 -2.19 -3.19
C ALA A 6 3.52 -2.73 -3.52
N VAL A 7 2.74 -1.96 -4.27
CA VAL A 7 1.37 -2.30 -4.63
C VAL A 7 1.30 -2.62 -6.12
N TYR A 8 0.65 -3.73 -6.44
CA TYR A 8 0.43 -4.20 -7.81
C TYR A 8 -1.05 -4.48 -8.04
N LEU A 9 -1.53 -4.19 -9.24
CA LEU A 9 -2.84 -4.61 -9.73
C LEU A 9 -2.62 -5.50 -10.96
N ASP A 10 -3.16 -6.71 -10.94
CA ASP A 10 -3.04 -7.70 -12.02
C ASP A 10 -1.59 -7.95 -12.44
N GLY A 11 -0.68 -7.93 -11.47
CA GLY A 11 0.77 -8.09 -11.69
C GLY A 11 1.50 -6.83 -12.15
N VAL A 12 0.79 -5.75 -12.49
CA VAL A 12 1.37 -4.46 -12.88
C VAL A 12 1.65 -3.62 -11.64
N PHE A 13 2.89 -3.14 -11.50
CA PHE A 13 3.29 -2.24 -10.41
C PHE A 13 2.54 -0.90 -10.51
N GLN A 14 1.99 -0.45 -9.39
CA GLN A 14 1.21 0.78 -9.30
C GLN A 14 1.93 1.85 -8.49
N ALA A 15 2.39 1.51 -7.28
CA ALA A 15 3.04 2.46 -6.40
C ALA A 15 3.88 1.81 -5.31
N ASN A 16 4.82 2.59 -4.77
CA ASN A 16 5.42 2.36 -3.46
C ASN A 16 4.73 3.25 -2.43
N VAL A 17 4.03 2.64 -1.48
CA VAL A 17 3.30 3.32 -0.41
C VAL A 17 4.19 3.40 0.83
N GLU A 18 4.35 4.59 1.40
CA GLU A 18 5.06 4.80 2.68
C GLU A 18 4.07 4.71 3.84
N LEU A 19 4.23 3.73 4.73
CA LEU A 19 3.31 3.55 5.87
C LEU A 19 3.85 4.20 7.16
N TYR A 20 5.00 4.87 7.10
CA TYR A 20 5.46 5.65 8.23
C TYR A 20 4.69 6.97 8.36
N SER A 21 4.18 7.20 9.56
CA SER A 21 3.73 8.51 10.03
C SER A 21 4.30 8.79 11.42
N ALA A 22 4.72 10.04 11.66
CA ALA A 22 5.14 10.49 12.98
C ALA A 22 3.97 10.58 13.98
N LYS A 23 2.75 10.76 13.48
CA LYS A 23 1.51 10.77 14.28
C LYS A 23 0.78 9.46 14.09
N LYS A 24 0.27 8.88 15.18
CA LYS A 24 -0.64 7.73 15.10
C LYS A 24 -1.96 8.16 14.46
N GLY A 25 -2.44 7.37 13.52
CA GLY A 25 -3.70 7.58 12.82
C GLY A 25 -3.84 6.60 11.67
N GLU A 26 -5.06 6.45 11.16
CA GLU A 26 -5.30 5.70 9.93
C GLU A 26 -4.72 6.46 8.74
N GLN A 27 -4.05 5.73 7.85
CA GLN A 27 -3.58 6.27 6.58
C GLN A 27 -4.30 5.52 5.47
N CYS A 28 -5.17 6.22 4.74
CA CYS A 28 -5.82 5.68 3.57
C CYS A 28 -5.04 6.11 2.32
N TYR A 29 -4.65 5.14 1.50
CA TYR A 29 -3.98 5.38 0.22
C TYR A 29 -4.93 5.01 -0.91
N SER A 30 -5.24 5.99 -1.76
CA SER A 30 -6.07 5.79 -2.94
C SER A 30 -5.20 5.66 -4.18
N LEU A 31 -5.40 4.59 -4.95
CA LEU A 31 -4.80 4.38 -6.26
C LEU A 31 -5.90 4.50 -7.31
N PHE A 32 -5.74 5.42 -8.25
CA PHE A 32 -6.65 5.56 -9.38
C PHE A 32 -6.12 4.72 -10.54
N LEU A 33 -6.88 3.70 -10.94
CA LEU A 33 -6.44 2.69 -11.88
C LEU A 33 -7.47 2.54 -13.01
N PRO A 34 -7.07 2.54 -14.29
CA PRO A 34 -7.97 2.24 -15.39
C PRO A 34 -8.20 0.72 -15.45
N ALA A 35 -9.08 0.23 -14.59
CA ALA A 35 -9.47 -1.18 -14.52
C ALA A 35 -10.81 -1.37 -15.26
N THR A 36 -10.86 -2.35 -16.17
CA THR A 36 -12.12 -2.76 -16.79
C THR A 36 -12.98 -3.50 -15.79
N TYR A 37 -14.31 -3.42 -15.87
CA TYR A 37 -15.18 -4.21 -15.00
C TYR A 37 -14.85 -5.72 -15.10
N GLY A 38 -14.53 -6.32 -13.96
CA GLY A 38 -14.17 -7.73 -13.88
C GLY A 38 -13.43 -8.08 -12.59
N PRO A 39 -13.02 -9.35 -12.45
CA PRO A 39 -12.17 -9.77 -11.34
C PRO A 39 -10.77 -9.18 -11.50
N HIS A 40 -10.21 -8.69 -10.39
CA HIS A 40 -8.85 -8.16 -10.30
C HIS A 40 -8.09 -8.77 -9.14
N THR A 41 -6.76 -8.79 -9.24
CA THR A 41 -5.86 -9.20 -8.16
C THR A 41 -5.06 -8.02 -7.65
N LEU A 42 -5.33 -7.60 -6.41
CA LEU A 42 -4.50 -6.65 -5.68
C LEU A 42 -3.41 -7.39 -4.92
N LYS A 43 -2.13 -7.06 -5.17
CA LYS A 43 -0.99 -7.57 -4.41
C LYS A 43 -0.36 -6.43 -3.61
N VAL A 44 -0.26 -6.61 -2.30
CA VAL A 44 0.50 -5.73 -1.40
C VAL A 44 1.73 -6.49 -0.93
N GLU A 45 2.90 -5.99 -1.27
CA GLU A 45 4.18 -6.65 -1.01
C GLU A 45 5.00 -5.89 0.03
N VAL A 46 5.49 -6.62 1.04
CA VAL A 46 6.39 -6.08 2.06
C VAL A 46 7.79 -5.96 1.46
N THR A 47 8.25 -4.73 1.24
CA THR A 47 9.56 -4.48 0.60
C THR A 47 10.75 -4.66 1.55
N GLY A 48 10.50 -4.68 2.86
CA GLY A 48 11.53 -4.59 3.90
C GLY A 48 12.19 -3.20 4.01
N GLN A 49 11.85 -2.26 3.13
CA GLN A 49 12.37 -0.88 3.17
C GLN A 49 11.57 -0.04 4.16
N ARG A 50 12.22 0.99 4.73
CA ARG A 50 11.59 1.98 5.61
C ARG A 50 12.23 3.36 5.42
N SER A 51 11.52 4.42 5.77
CA SER A 51 12.13 5.73 5.96
C SER A 51 13.06 5.75 7.17
N GLY A 52 14.04 6.66 7.19
CA GLY A 52 15.03 6.75 8.28
C GLY A 52 14.42 7.07 9.66
N ASN A 53 13.22 7.66 9.68
CA ASN A 53 12.51 8.00 10.92
C ASN A 53 11.65 6.83 11.45
N SER A 54 11.37 5.82 10.63
CA SER A 54 10.66 4.65 11.10
C SER A 54 11.58 3.76 11.91
N THR A 55 11.07 3.11 12.94
CA THR A 55 11.83 2.18 13.78
C THR A 55 11.89 0.75 13.23
N ASP A 56 11.07 0.41 12.23
CA ASP A 56 11.00 -0.93 11.61
C ASP A 56 10.31 -0.83 10.22
N SER A 57 10.08 -1.97 9.56
CA SER A 57 9.53 -2.07 8.21
C SER A 57 8.18 -2.80 8.13
N PHE A 58 7.32 -2.67 9.15
CA PHE A 58 6.02 -3.33 9.15
C PHE A 58 5.07 -2.76 8.09
N VAL A 59 4.30 -3.65 7.46
CA VAL A 59 3.19 -3.26 6.59
C VAL A 59 1.90 -3.79 7.21
N THR A 60 1.01 -2.88 7.58
CA THR A 60 -0.30 -3.21 8.15
C THR A 60 -1.37 -2.89 7.13
N VAL A 61 -2.24 -3.86 6.86
CA VAL A 61 -3.44 -3.69 6.04
C VAL A 61 -4.63 -3.97 6.93
N ASP A 62 -5.54 -3.00 7.02
CA ASP A 62 -6.77 -3.11 7.81
C ASP A 62 -7.95 -3.41 6.88
N TRP A 63 -8.16 -2.56 5.87
CA TRP A 63 -9.21 -2.72 4.87
C TRP A 63 -8.76 -2.27 3.48
N PHE A 64 -9.51 -2.71 2.47
CA PHE A 64 -9.46 -2.19 1.11
C PHE A 64 -10.89 -2.01 0.59
N ALA A 65 -11.09 -1.05 -0.29
CA ALA A 65 -12.33 -0.93 -1.05
C ALA A 65 -12.01 -0.52 -2.50
N SER A 66 -12.89 -0.91 -3.40
CA SER A 66 -12.90 -0.49 -4.79
C SER A 66 -14.13 0.35 -5.06
N THR A 67 -13.97 1.48 -5.74
CA THR A 67 -15.07 2.26 -6.28
C THR A 67 -15.14 2.04 -7.79
N PRO A 68 -16.35 1.86 -8.37
CA PRO A 68 -16.54 1.84 -9.83
C PRO A 68 -16.07 3.13 -10.51
#